data_AF-A0AAD4F5X0-F1
#
_entry.id   AF-A0AAD4F5X0-F1
#
_cell.length_a   1.000
_cell.length_b   1.000
_cell.length_c   1.000
_cell.angle_alpha   90.00
_cell.angle_beta   90.00
_cell.angle_gamma   90.00
#
_symmetry.space_group_name_H-M   'P 1'
#
loop_
_entity.id
_entity.type
_entity.pdbx_description
1 polymer ?
#
loop_
_entity_poly.entity_id
_entity_poly.type
_entity_poly.pdbx_seq_one_letter_code
_entity_poly.pdbx_strand_id
1 'polypeptide(L)'
;METTETTETMETIAQSLTPRQKARLHEVADLMLQIFRTLERMRFLEPEWIQPGPHDLTELMPLYRSLTLDPAIIYLYHILPYLNPAVRPRPSFVDGGTFVDYRIKVDVERGRDPMFLDRPAEMLRPWMTPLSASGNHTNFLVYDAKRHVVGIFNPQDGDSTDRNKLGGCVYNETGEDGKERYFKWWDGVAEECSEEEFEERYNQPRDDDEEYESGEDESEDGEEEEEEEEEEEEEEEEERNWWDEMDARPAPKVLRDVIRWYHELVEIPGSGESDWGRWPADIVKPLYHKHGWPGEDFDGDAFLVDKARAEAAQEAQRVADRPFDDLRQLENQIRWQEEEGVSAMAKLQEKLAVATTVDEEWYVNSGLPVAQIPPSGGIGRGREWLPKTIDRE
;
A
#
# COMPACT_ATOMS: atom_id res chain seq x y z
N MET A 1 21.66 38.57 21.10
CA MET A 1 22.40 37.58 20.29
C MET A 1 21.52 37.30 19.09
N GLU A 2 21.87 37.84 17.92
CA GLU A 2 21.22 37.45 16.66
C GLU A 2 21.71 36.04 16.33
N THR A 3 20.87 35.04 16.59
CA THR A 3 21.03 33.71 16.03
C THR A 3 20.86 33.85 14.52
N THR A 4 21.96 33.78 13.79
CA THR A 4 21.94 33.64 12.33
C THR A 4 21.32 32.29 12.03
N GLU A 5 20.02 32.27 11.74
CA GLU A 5 19.35 31.10 11.19
C GLU A 5 20.04 30.78 9.86
N THR A 6 20.95 29.81 9.89
CA THR A 6 21.57 29.27 8.69
C THR A 6 20.45 28.66 7.88
N THR A 7 20.09 29.30 6.77
CA THR A 7 19.01 28.82 5.91
C THR A 7 19.47 27.50 5.30
N GLU A 8 18.96 26.38 5.81
CA GLU A 8 19.20 25.08 5.20
C GLU A 8 18.68 25.11 3.75
N THR A 9 19.60 24.90 2.82
CA THR A 9 19.31 24.76 1.40
C THR A 9 19.44 23.29 1.00
N MET A 10 18.93 22.91 -0.18
CA MET A 10 19.19 21.58 -0.75
C MET A 10 20.68 21.27 -0.85
N GLU A 11 21.51 22.29 -1.09
CA GLU A 11 22.97 22.12 -1.15
C GLU A 11 23.55 21.77 0.22
N THR A 12 23.10 22.44 1.28
CA THR A 12 23.51 22.14 2.67
C THR A 12 23.09 20.72 3.09
N ILE A 13 21.86 20.31 2.76
CA ILE A 13 21.35 18.96 3.00
C ILE A 13 22.16 17.92 2.23
N ALA A 14 22.44 18.16 0.95
CA ALA A 14 23.27 17.27 0.17
C ALA A 14 24.69 17.19 0.77
N GLN A 15 25.25 18.28 1.29
CA GLN A 15 26.59 18.27 1.89
C GLN A 15 26.66 17.53 3.23
N SER A 16 25.56 17.44 3.99
CA SER A 16 25.55 16.70 5.27
C SER A 16 25.55 15.17 5.09
N LEU A 17 25.15 14.67 3.91
CA LEU A 17 25.10 13.23 3.63
C LEU A 17 26.45 12.67 3.20
N THR A 18 26.81 11.52 3.78
CA THR A 18 28.00 10.76 3.37
C THR A 18 27.86 10.22 1.94
N PRO A 19 28.97 9.95 1.23
CA PRO A 19 28.91 9.32 -0.10
C PRO A 19 28.15 7.99 -0.11
N ARG A 20 28.26 7.19 0.96
CA ARG A 20 27.55 5.90 1.09
C ARG A 20 26.04 6.10 1.20
N GLN A 21 25.59 7.06 2.00
CA GLN A 21 24.16 7.40 2.10
C GLN A 21 23.63 7.89 0.75
N LYS A 22 24.34 8.80 0.07
CA LYS A 22 23.95 9.25 -1.27
C LYS A 22 23.82 8.11 -2.26
N ALA A 23 24.81 7.21 -2.31
CA ALA A 23 24.78 6.06 -3.22
C ALA A 23 23.56 5.16 -2.97
N ARG A 24 23.23 4.89 -1.70
CA ARG A 24 22.03 4.13 -1.30
C ARG A 24 20.73 4.82 -1.75
N LEU A 25 20.63 6.14 -1.56
CA LEU A 25 19.43 6.90 -1.95
C LEU A 25 19.27 6.98 -3.48
N HIS A 26 20.37 7.14 -4.22
CA HIS A 26 20.37 7.06 -5.68
C HIS A 26 19.98 5.66 -6.16
N GLU A 27 20.45 4.59 -5.53
CA GLU A 27 20.03 3.22 -5.89
C GLU A 27 18.51 3.04 -5.75
N VAL A 28 17.90 3.56 -4.68
CA VAL A 28 16.44 3.55 -4.50
C VAL A 28 15.74 4.36 -5.59
N ALA A 29 16.20 5.60 -5.85
CA ALA A 29 15.60 6.48 -6.85
C ALA A 29 15.70 5.90 -8.28
N ASP A 30 16.84 5.31 -8.63
CA ASP A 30 17.08 4.67 -9.92
C ASP A 30 16.20 3.42 -10.10
N LEU A 31 16.02 2.61 -9.06
CA LEU A 31 15.14 1.45 -9.10
C LEU A 31 13.66 1.85 -9.17
N MET A 32 13.25 2.89 -8.44
CA MET A 32 11.92 3.49 -8.59
C MET A 32 11.70 4.00 -10.02
N LEU A 33 12.70 4.65 -10.63
CA LEU A 33 12.60 5.11 -12.01
C LEU A 33 12.49 3.93 -12.98
N GLN A 34 13.22 2.83 -12.74
CA GLN A 34 13.09 1.61 -13.53
C GLN A 34 11.69 0.99 -13.43
N ILE A 35 11.04 1.01 -12.26
CA ILE A 35 9.63 0.60 -12.12
C ILE A 35 8.74 1.47 -13.01
N PHE A 36 8.90 2.80 -12.95
CA PHE A 36 8.10 3.73 -13.78
C PHE A 36 8.33 3.47 -15.28
N ARG A 37 9.57 3.28 -15.71
CA ARG A 37 9.92 2.94 -17.10
C ARG A 37 9.41 1.57 -17.53
N THR A 38 9.32 0.61 -16.60
CA THR A 38 8.69 -0.69 -16.86
C THR A 38 7.20 -0.51 -17.13
N LEU A 39 6.51 0.27 -16.31
CA LEU A 39 5.09 0.60 -16.50
C LEU A 39 4.82 1.40 -17.78
N GLU A 40 5.72 2.31 -18.16
CA GLU A 40 5.69 2.98 -19.47
C GLU A 40 5.79 1.98 -20.62
N ARG A 41 6.76 1.05 -20.54
CA ARG A 41 6.95 0.02 -21.56
C ARG A 41 5.75 -0.91 -21.66
N MET A 42 5.08 -1.18 -20.54
CA MET A 42 3.81 -1.91 -20.47
C MET A 42 2.62 -1.14 -21.06
N ARG A 43 2.80 0.11 -21.52
CA ARG A 43 1.74 1.04 -21.96
C ARG A 43 0.74 1.43 -20.88
N PHE A 44 1.14 1.33 -19.61
CA PHE A 44 0.32 1.76 -18.49
C PHE A 44 0.52 3.24 -18.15
N LEU A 45 1.76 3.73 -18.27
CA LEU A 45 2.09 5.15 -18.15
C LEU A 45 2.48 5.73 -19.50
N GLU A 46 2.12 6.99 -19.74
CA GLU A 46 2.66 7.73 -20.87
C GLU A 46 4.08 8.25 -20.55
N PRO A 47 5.02 8.23 -21.51
CA PRO A 47 6.39 8.71 -21.32
C PRO A 47 6.47 10.13 -20.74
N GLU A 48 5.58 11.03 -21.20
CA GLU A 48 5.54 12.44 -20.83
C GLU A 48 5.00 12.67 -19.41
N TRP A 49 4.40 11.65 -18.80
CA TRP A 49 3.93 11.74 -17.41
C TRP A 49 5.09 11.57 -16.43
N ILE A 50 6.18 10.91 -16.80
CA ILE A 50 7.29 10.62 -15.89
C ILE A 50 8.24 11.81 -15.80
N GLN A 51 8.42 12.35 -14.59
CA GLN A 51 9.31 13.46 -14.28
C GLN A 51 10.46 12.95 -13.40
N PRO A 52 11.63 12.64 -13.98
CA PRO A 52 12.80 12.26 -13.19
C PRO A 52 13.29 13.46 -12.37
N GLY A 53 13.93 13.20 -11.22
CA GLY A 53 14.63 14.24 -10.47
C GLY A 53 15.88 14.74 -11.19
N PRO A 54 16.56 15.76 -10.63
CA PRO A 54 16.25 16.44 -9.37
C PRO A 54 15.08 17.45 -9.45
N HIS A 55 14.38 17.67 -8.34
CA HIS A 55 13.23 18.60 -8.23
C HIS A 55 13.49 19.76 -7.27
N ASP A 56 13.00 20.95 -7.55
CA ASP A 56 13.08 22.07 -6.60
C ASP A 56 12.05 21.88 -5.46
N LEU A 57 12.53 21.79 -4.22
CA LEU A 57 11.73 21.61 -3.01
C LEU A 57 11.83 22.81 -2.05
N THR A 58 12.38 23.94 -2.51
CA THR A 58 12.66 25.11 -1.66
C THR A 58 11.42 25.59 -0.90
N GLU A 59 10.25 25.56 -1.54
CA GLU A 59 8.97 25.99 -0.94
C GLU A 59 8.49 25.06 0.20
N LEU A 60 8.94 23.79 0.22
CA LEU A 60 8.53 22.78 1.21
C LEU A 60 9.50 22.67 2.40
N MET A 61 10.65 23.36 2.35
CA MET A 61 11.62 23.35 3.44
C MET A 61 11.06 23.72 4.83
N PRO A 62 10.17 24.73 4.97
CA PRO A 62 9.53 24.99 6.26
C PRO A 62 8.72 23.80 6.79
N LEU A 63 8.03 23.08 5.90
CA LEU A 63 7.24 21.90 6.27
C LEU A 63 8.15 20.76 6.72
N TYR A 64 9.21 20.46 5.97
CA TYR A 64 10.15 19.39 6.33
C TYR A 64 10.78 19.60 7.70
N ARG A 65 11.12 20.85 8.05
CA ARG A 65 11.62 21.21 9.38
C ARG A 65 10.58 21.02 10.46
N SER A 66 9.32 21.41 10.21
CA SER A 66 8.23 21.21 11.18
C SER A 66 7.92 19.73 11.43
N LEU A 67 8.19 18.87 10.45
CA LEU A 67 8.05 17.41 10.54
C LEU A 67 9.35 16.70 10.93
N THR A 68 10.38 17.48 11.28
CA THR A 68 11.72 17.01 11.69
C THR A 68 12.35 15.98 10.75
N LEU A 69 12.05 16.04 9.44
CA LEU A 69 12.49 15.03 8.48
C LEU A 69 14.01 14.93 8.41
N ASP A 70 14.50 13.69 8.33
CA ASP A 70 15.93 13.42 8.19
C ASP A 70 16.46 13.98 6.86
N PRO A 71 17.67 14.59 6.81
CA PRO A 71 18.30 15.07 5.59
C PRO A 71 18.33 14.02 4.46
N ALA A 72 18.45 12.73 4.78
CA ALA A 72 18.42 11.64 3.80
C ALA A 72 17.05 11.52 3.12
N ILE A 73 15.95 11.68 3.87
CA ILE A 73 14.59 11.64 3.31
C ILE A 73 14.31 12.88 2.46
N ILE A 74 14.72 14.05 2.91
CA ILE A 74 14.58 15.29 2.13
C ILE A 74 15.37 15.18 0.81
N TYR A 75 16.60 14.67 0.87
CA TYR A 75 17.41 14.42 -0.32
C TYR A 75 16.79 13.36 -1.24
N LEU A 76 16.18 12.31 -0.68
CA LEU A 76 15.46 11.32 -1.48
C LEU A 76 14.29 11.96 -2.23
N TYR A 77 13.48 12.78 -1.55
CA TYR A 77 12.38 13.50 -2.20
C TYR A 77 12.83 14.38 -3.36
N HIS A 78 14.04 14.93 -3.27
CA HIS A 78 14.64 15.74 -4.32
C HIS A 78 14.95 14.92 -5.59
N ILE A 79 15.35 13.65 -5.46
CA ILE A 79 15.82 12.84 -6.60
C ILE A 79 14.82 11.78 -7.10
N LEU A 80 13.78 11.47 -6.32
CA LEU A 80 12.76 10.49 -6.71
C LEU A 80 12.07 10.86 -8.04
N PRO A 81 11.70 9.87 -8.87
CA PRO A 81 10.81 10.10 -10.00
C PRO A 81 9.39 10.35 -9.51
N TYR A 82 8.69 11.28 -10.16
CA TYR A 82 7.28 11.54 -9.91
C TYR A 82 6.46 11.52 -11.19
N LEU A 83 5.14 11.39 -11.05
CA LEU A 83 4.23 11.66 -12.16
C LEU A 83 3.97 13.16 -12.28
N ASN A 84 3.67 13.62 -13.49
CA ASN A 84 3.24 14.98 -13.74
C ASN A 84 1.97 15.27 -12.90
N PRO A 85 1.93 16.33 -12.07
CA PRO A 85 0.79 16.62 -11.21
C PRO A 85 -0.53 16.83 -11.96
N ALA A 86 -0.48 17.15 -13.26
CA ALA A 86 -1.65 17.28 -14.13
C ALA A 86 -2.35 15.94 -14.41
N VAL A 87 -1.68 14.81 -14.17
CA VAL A 87 -2.28 13.47 -14.31
C VAL A 87 -3.24 13.24 -13.13
N ARG A 88 -4.53 13.30 -13.43
CA ARG A 88 -5.63 13.12 -12.47
C ARG A 88 -6.74 12.26 -13.11
N PRO A 89 -7.30 11.27 -12.40
CA PRO A 89 -6.83 10.73 -11.12
C PRO A 89 -5.42 10.11 -11.23
N ARG A 90 -4.72 9.94 -10.11
CA ARG A 90 -3.44 9.22 -10.12
C ARG A 90 -3.74 7.74 -10.41
N PRO A 91 -3.00 7.11 -11.34
CA PRO A 91 -3.15 5.68 -11.58
C PRO A 91 -2.76 4.89 -10.32
N SER A 92 -3.26 3.67 -10.20
CA SER A 92 -2.77 2.74 -9.18
C SER A 92 -1.32 2.37 -9.44
N PHE A 93 -0.63 2.00 -8.38
CA PHE A 93 0.72 1.51 -8.34
C PHE A 93 0.73 0.05 -7.84
N VAL A 94 1.89 -0.46 -7.45
CA VAL A 94 2.11 -1.82 -6.97
C VAL A 94 1.02 -2.25 -5.97
N ASP A 95 0.41 -3.43 -6.20
CA ASP A 95 -0.60 -4.04 -5.34
C ASP A 95 -1.79 -3.11 -5.03
N GLY A 96 -2.15 -2.25 -5.99
CA GLY A 96 -3.27 -1.32 -5.86
C GLY A 96 -2.99 -0.09 -4.99
N GLY A 97 -1.75 0.11 -4.52
CA GLY A 97 -1.30 1.36 -3.92
C GLY A 97 -1.42 2.53 -4.90
N THR A 98 -0.95 3.72 -4.54
CA THR A 98 -0.96 4.89 -5.45
C THR A 98 0.39 5.58 -5.49
N PHE A 99 0.68 6.25 -6.61
CA PHE A 99 1.87 7.08 -6.72
C PHE A 99 1.83 8.24 -5.72
N VAL A 100 2.92 8.43 -5.00
CA VAL A 100 3.11 9.55 -4.06
C VAL A 100 3.95 10.65 -4.72
N ASP A 101 3.65 11.92 -4.42
CA ASP A 101 4.38 13.07 -4.94
C ASP A 101 4.74 14.06 -3.82
N TYR A 102 5.96 13.94 -3.30
CA TYR A 102 6.44 14.77 -2.20
C TYR A 102 6.76 16.21 -2.58
N ARG A 103 6.52 16.62 -3.83
CA ARG A 103 6.47 18.03 -4.22
C ARG A 103 5.13 18.68 -3.82
N ILE A 104 4.20 17.88 -3.28
CA ILE A 104 2.87 18.32 -2.86
C ILE A 104 2.76 18.15 -1.34
N LYS A 105 2.48 19.26 -0.64
CA LYS A 105 2.37 19.31 0.82
C LYS A 105 1.50 18.20 1.42
N VAL A 106 0.33 17.93 0.85
CA VAL A 106 -0.60 16.92 1.40
C VAL A 106 -0.03 15.51 1.38
N ASP A 107 0.80 15.17 0.39
CA ASP A 107 1.43 13.85 0.30
C ASP A 107 2.58 13.72 1.31
N VAL A 108 3.29 14.82 1.59
CA VAL A 108 4.31 14.86 2.65
C VAL A 108 3.68 14.62 4.02
N GLU A 109 2.59 15.32 4.32
CA GLU A 109 1.89 15.20 5.61
C GLU A 109 1.27 13.81 5.78
N ARG A 110 0.50 13.34 4.79
CA ARG A 110 -0.10 11.99 4.81
C ARG A 110 0.95 10.88 4.82
N GLY A 111 2.08 11.10 4.16
CA GLY A 111 3.17 10.14 4.15
C GLY A 111 3.78 9.89 5.53
N ARG A 112 3.50 10.72 6.55
CA ARG A 112 3.94 10.47 7.93
C ARG A 112 3.05 9.49 8.69
N ASP A 113 1.79 9.37 8.28
CA ASP A 113 0.81 8.45 8.85
C ASP A 113 0.11 7.68 7.72
N PRO A 114 0.80 6.70 7.13
CA PRO A 114 0.27 5.97 5.98
C PRO A 114 -0.94 5.09 6.31
N MET A 115 -1.21 4.82 7.59
CA MET A 115 -2.35 4.02 8.06
C MET A 115 -3.55 4.87 8.53
N PHE A 116 -3.42 6.20 8.57
CA PHE A 116 -4.48 7.12 9.02
C PHE A 116 -4.97 6.82 10.44
N LEU A 117 -4.04 6.49 11.34
CA LEU A 117 -4.37 6.13 12.72
C LEU A 117 -4.42 7.37 13.64
N ASP A 118 -3.89 8.53 13.19
CA ASP A 118 -3.82 9.79 13.93
C ASP A 118 -3.15 9.62 15.32
N ARG A 119 -2.22 8.68 15.44
CA ARG A 119 -1.50 8.34 16.68
C ARG A 119 -0.01 8.66 16.52
N PRO A 120 0.54 9.62 17.30
CA PRO A 120 1.96 9.99 17.19
C PRO A 120 2.93 8.81 17.33
N ALA A 121 2.63 7.85 18.23
CA ALA A 121 3.46 6.65 18.45
C ALA A 121 3.48 5.68 17.25
N GLU A 122 2.53 5.80 16.32
CA GLU A 122 2.41 4.96 15.12
C GLU A 122 2.78 5.73 13.85
N MET A 123 3.21 7.00 13.97
CA MET A 123 3.75 7.76 12.85
C MET A 123 5.11 7.19 12.43
N LEU A 124 5.43 7.28 11.14
CA LEU A 124 6.76 6.89 10.66
C LEU A 124 7.85 7.70 11.37
N ARG A 125 9.03 7.07 11.55
CA ARG A 125 10.22 7.75 12.05
C ARG A 125 10.75 8.79 11.04
N PRO A 126 11.42 9.87 11.45
CA PRO A 126 11.85 10.94 10.54
C PRO A 126 12.75 10.50 9.37
N TRP A 127 13.44 9.37 9.51
CA TRP A 127 14.29 8.75 8.49
C TRP A 127 13.59 7.67 7.65
N MET A 128 12.27 7.54 7.78
CA MET A 128 11.44 6.64 7.00
C MET A 128 10.48 7.42 6.11
N THR A 129 10.11 6.86 4.96
CA THR A 129 9.10 7.44 4.07
C THR A 129 8.42 6.39 3.21
N PRO A 130 7.12 6.54 2.87
CA PRO A 130 6.52 5.71 1.86
C PRO A 130 7.18 5.91 0.48
N LEU A 131 7.32 4.84 -0.29
CA LEU A 131 7.62 4.92 -1.72
C LEU A 131 6.34 4.84 -2.57
N SER A 132 5.23 4.47 -1.95
CA SER A 132 3.87 4.55 -2.49
C SER A 132 2.90 4.88 -1.38
N ALA A 133 1.76 5.47 -1.71
CA ALA A 133 0.70 5.74 -0.75
C ALA A 133 -0.28 4.57 -0.70
N SER A 134 -0.83 4.28 0.48
CA SER A 134 -1.97 3.37 0.63
C SER A 134 -3.12 3.89 -0.24
N GLY A 135 -3.64 3.04 -1.12
CA GLY A 135 -4.95 3.28 -1.73
C GLY A 135 -6.06 3.02 -0.71
N ASN A 136 -7.26 2.75 -1.18
CA ASN A 136 -8.35 2.33 -0.31
C ASN A 136 -8.10 0.88 0.12
N HIS A 137 -7.41 0.69 1.26
CA HIS A 137 -7.08 -0.61 1.83
C HIS A 137 -6.13 -1.49 0.99
N THR A 138 -5.20 -0.87 0.26
CA THR A 138 -4.23 -1.59 -0.58
C THR A 138 -2.81 -1.51 -0.02
N ASN A 139 -1.93 -2.36 -0.53
CA ASN A 139 -0.56 -2.41 -0.03
C ASN A 139 0.21 -1.11 -0.36
N PHE A 140 1.17 -0.78 0.49
CA PHE A 140 2.09 0.32 0.25
C PHE A 140 3.53 -0.03 0.66
N LEU A 141 4.49 0.62 0.03
CA LEU A 141 5.92 0.42 0.26
C LEU A 141 6.42 1.48 1.23
N VAL A 142 7.18 1.08 2.25
CA VAL A 142 7.85 1.99 3.20
C VAL A 142 9.35 1.77 3.13
N TYR A 143 10.11 2.84 2.94
CA TYR A 143 11.58 2.84 2.93
C TYR A 143 12.14 3.38 4.24
N ASP A 144 13.10 2.67 4.82
CA ASP A 144 13.93 3.12 5.94
C ASP A 144 15.33 3.48 5.42
N ALA A 145 15.69 4.77 5.52
CA ALA A 145 16.98 5.27 5.04
C ALA A 145 18.17 4.89 5.95
N LYS A 146 17.97 4.64 7.25
CA LYS A 146 19.02 4.21 8.17
C LYS A 146 19.44 2.78 7.88
N ARG A 147 18.45 1.87 7.83
CA ARG A 147 18.65 0.44 7.60
C ARG A 147 18.82 0.09 6.11
N HIS A 148 18.39 0.99 5.22
CA HIS A 148 18.37 0.78 3.77
C HIS A 148 17.53 -0.44 3.36
N VAL A 149 16.33 -0.51 3.92
CA VAL A 149 15.36 -1.60 3.72
C VAL A 149 14.01 -1.04 3.26
N VAL A 150 13.23 -1.88 2.59
CA VAL A 150 11.84 -1.60 2.22
C VAL A 150 10.94 -2.68 2.82
N GLY A 151 9.84 -2.28 3.45
CA GLY A 151 8.73 -3.16 3.81
C GLY A 151 7.52 -2.90 2.92
N ILE A 152 6.67 -3.92 2.75
CA ILE A 152 5.41 -3.84 2.00
C ILE A 152 4.29 -4.15 2.98
N PHE A 153 3.34 -3.25 3.17
CA PHE A 153 2.33 -3.36 4.24
C PHE A 153 0.91 -3.24 3.72
N ASN A 154 0.00 -4.01 4.33
CA ASN A 154 -1.43 -3.79 4.21
C ASN A 154 -1.95 -3.03 5.44
N PRO A 155 -2.61 -1.87 5.28
CA PRO A 155 -3.14 -1.11 6.41
C PRO A 155 -4.23 -1.86 7.20
N GLN A 156 -4.88 -2.88 6.63
CA GLN A 156 -5.91 -3.66 7.33
C GLN A 156 -5.33 -4.70 8.29
N ASP A 157 -4.27 -5.38 7.86
CA ASP A 157 -3.71 -6.51 8.60
C ASP A 157 -2.67 -6.05 9.63
N GLY A 158 -2.02 -4.91 9.40
CA GLY A 158 -0.93 -4.43 10.26
C GLY A 158 0.30 -5.34 10.19
N ASP A 159 0.42 -6.13 9.13
CA ASP A 159 1.54 -7.03 8.88
C ASP A 159 2.13 -6.79 7.49
N SER A 160 3.37 -7.23 7.31
CA SER A 160 4.04 -7.22 6.01
C SER A 160 3.37 -8.19 5.05
N THR A 161 3.04 -7.70 3.86
CA THR A 161 2.48 -8.46 2.74
C THR A 161 3.52 -8.78 1.66
N ASP A 162 4.81 -8.63 1.98
CA ASP A 162 5.89 -8.97 1.07
C ASP A 162 5.87 -10.47 0.73
N ARG A 163 5.57 -10.80 -0.53
CA ARG A 163 5.52 -12.17 -1.08
C ARG A 163 6.84 -12.94 -0.86
N ASN A 164 7.93 -12.19 -0.76
CA ASN A 164 9.29 -12.68 -0.55
C ASN A 164 9.83 -12.39 0.85
N LYS A 165 8.97 -12.11 1.84
CA LYS A 165 9.34 -12.03 3.26
C LYS A 165 10.18 -13.24 3.68
N LEU A 166 9.67 -14.43 3.38
CA LEU A 166 10.37 -15.70 3.60
C LEU A 166 11.23 -16.11 2.40
N GLY A 167 11.57 -15.18 1.51
CA GLY A 167 12.25 -15.45 0.24
C GLY A 167 13.63 -16.07 0.45
N GLY A 168 13.72 -17.37 0.19
CA GLY A 168 14.89 -18.20 0.43
C GLY A 168 14.91 -18.83 1.82
N CYS A 169 13.90 -18.66 2.66
CA CYS A 169 13.72 -19.55 3.80
C CYS A 169 13.53 -20.98 3.28
N VAL A 170 14.25 -21.90 3.89
CA VAL A 170 14.08 -23.33 3.67
C VAL A 170 13.41 -23.90 4.92
N TYR A 171 12.46 -24.80 4.73
CA TYR A 171 11.75 -25.48 5.80
C TYR A 171 11.44 -26.91 5.39
N ASN A 172 11.22 -27.79 6.36
CA ASN A 172 10.79 -29.15 6.11
C ASN A 172 9.36 -29.38 6.62
N GLU A 173 8.61 -30.23 5.92
CA GLU A 173 7.33 -30.74 6.40
C GLU A 173 7.36 -32.26 6.40
N THR A 174 6.80 -32.88 7.43
CA THR A 174 6.61 -34.33 7.47
C THR A 174 5.28 -34.66 6.79
N GLY A 175 5.34 -35.32 5.63
CA GLY A 175 4.15 -35.75 4.91
C GLY A 175 3.33 -36.81 5.65
N GLU A 176 2.10 -37.06 5.19
CA GLU A 176 1.24 -38.13 5.73
C GLU A 176 1.88 -39.52 5.63
N ASP A 177 2.84 -39.70 4.73
CA ASP A 177 3.64 -40.93 4.56
C ASP A 177 4.81 -41.05 5.56
N GLY A 178 4.96 -40.07 6.45
CA GLY A 178 6.04 -40.00 7.44
C GLY A 178 7.39 -39.59 6.86
N LYS A 179 7.45 -39.19 5.59
CA LYS A 179 8.69 -38.72 4.96
C LYS A 179 8.81 -37.22 5.10
N GLU A 180 10.01 -36.76 5.43
CA GLU A 180 10.33 -35.34 5.35
C GLU A 180 10.46 -34.91 3.89
N ARG A 181 9.89 -33.74 3.59
CA ARG A 181 10.07 -33.03 2.32
C ARG A 181 10.56 -31.64 2.64
N TYR A 182 11.51 -31.17 1.84
CA TYR A 182 12.14 -29.88 2.03
C TYR A 182 11.58 -28.91 1.01
N PHE A 183 11.32 -27.69 1.45
CA PHE A 183 10.74 -26.65 0.62
C PHE A 183 11.57 -25.38 0.74
N LYS A 184 11.71 -24.69 -0.37
CA LYS A 184 12.23 -23.34 -0.44
C LYS A 184 11.09 -22.41 -0.78
N TRP A 185 10.92 -21.36 0.03
CA TRP A 185 9.91 -20.35 -0.25
C TRP A 185 10.46 -19.30 -1.21
N TRP A 186 9.80 -19.11 -2.34
CA TRP A 186 10.16 -18.10 -3.34
C TRP A 186 8.93 -17.58 -4.06
N ASP A 187 8.80 -16.26 -4.16
CA ASP A 187 7.69 -15.55 -4.82
C ASP A 187 6.29 -16.00 -4.35
N GLY A 188 6.13 -16.24 -3.04
CA GLY A 188 4.87 -16.71 -2.46
C GLY A 188 4.53 -18.17 -2.77
N VAL A 189 5.44 -18.91 -3.38
CA VAL A 189 5.29 -20.32 -3.71
C VAL A 189 6.32 -21.15 -2.95
N ALA A 190 5.87 -22.25 -2.38
CA ALA A 190 6.75 -23.29 -1.85
C ALA A 190 7.19 -24.21 -2.99
N GLU A 191 8.48 -24.21 -3.31
CA GLU A 191 9.07 -25.13 -4.26
C GLU A 191 9.81 -26.24 -3.49
N GLU A 192 9.52 -27.50 -3.80
CA GLU A 192 10.24 -28.63 -3.20
C GLU A 192 11.73 -28.56 -3.59
N CYS A 193 12.61 -28.62 -2.60
CA CYS A 193 14.06 -28.59 -2.77
C CYS A 193 14.71 -29.86 -2.23
N SER A 194 16.00 -30.04 -2.53
CA SER A 194 16.75 -31.16 -2.00
C SER A 194 17.12 -30.98 -0.52
N GLU A 195 17.32 -32.10 0.18
CA GLU A 195 17.85 -32.10 1.55
C GLU A 195 19.21 -31.39 1.63
N GLU A 196 20.07 -31.58 0.62
CA GLU A 196 21.38 -30.90 0.52
C GLU A 196 21.22 -29.37 0.46
N GLU A 197 20.29 -28.86 -0.34
CA GLU A 197 20.01 -27.41 -0.41
C GLU A 197 19.42 -26.87 0.90
N PHE A 198 18.61 -27.67 1.60
CA PHE A 198 18.10 -27.32 2.92
C PHE A 198 19.24 -27.23 3.94
N GLU A 199 20.11 -28.24 4.01
CA GLU A 199 21.23 -28.28 4.95
C GLU A 199 22.27 -27.19 4.67
N GLU A 200 22.62 -26.93 3.41
CA GLU A 200 23.58 -25.88 3.04
C GLU A 200 23.11 -24.52 3.57
N ARG A 201 21.80 -24.26 3.49
CA ARG A 201 21.22 -22.98 3.84
C ARG A 201 20.87 -22.85 5.32
N TYR A 202 20.43 -23.94 5.94
CA TYR A 202 20.19 -23.98 7.38
C TYR A 202 21.51 -23.82 8.17
N ASN A 203 22.62 -24.35 7.62
CA ASN A 203 23.94 -24.25 8.24
C ASN A 203 24.75 -23.01 7.82
N GLN A 204 24.22 -22.16 6.93
CA GLN A 204 24.84 -20.86 6.69
C GLN A 204 24.69 -20.00 7.96
N PRO A 205 25.79 -19.45 8.49
CA PRO A 205 25.71 -18.48 9.57
C PRO A 205 24.72 -17.38 9.18
N ARG A 206 23.74 -17.10 10.04
CA ARG A 206 22.88 -15.95 9.82
C ARG A 206 23.79 -14.72 9.91
N ASP A 207 23.92 -13.97 8.83
CA ASP A 207 24.73 -12.74 8.75
C ASP A 207 24.30 -11.66 9.78
N ASP A 208 23.18 -11.88 10.50
CA ASP A 208 22.69 -11.00 11.56
C ASP A 208 23.24 -11.33 12.96
N ASP A 209 23.98 -12.43 13.13
CA ASP A 209 24.72 -12.72 14.38
C ASP A 209 26.12 -12.08 14.31
N GLU A 210 26.19 -10.75 14.10
CA GLU A 210 27.39 -10.01 14.51
C GLU A 210 27.49 -10.18 16.04
N GLU A 211 28.49 -10.96 16.46
CA GLU A 211 28.85 -11.25 17.84
C GLU A 211 28.69 -10.02 18.74
N TYR A 212 27.62 -10.00 19.53
CA TYR A 212 27.69 -9.35 20.83
C TYR A 212 28.72 -10.15 21.64
N GLU A 213 29.99 -9.75 21.56
CA GLU A 213 31.01 -10.11 22.55
C GLU A 213 30.47 -9.67 23.91
N SER A 214 29.73 -10.58 24.56
CA SER A 214 29.46 -10.55 25.98
C SER A 214 30.80 -10.66 26.67
N GLY A 215 31.43 -9.51 26.93
CA GLY A 215 32.62 -9.40 27.76
C GLY A 215 32.32 -9.96 29.14
N GLU A 216 32.70 -11.21 29.37
CA GLU A 216 32.84 -11.78 30.71
C GLU A 216 34.01 -11.08 31.40
N ASP A 217 33.72 -9.99 32.10
CA ASP A 217 34.67 -9.34 33.01
C ASP A 217 34.56 -10.02 34.38
N GLU A 218 35.34 -11.08 34.57
CA GLU A 218 35.66 -11.60 35.90
C GLU A 218 36.78 -10.73 36.50
N SER A 219 36.42 -9.75 37.34
CA SER A 219 37.38 -9.12 38.24
C SER A 219 36.89 -9.13 39.69
N GLU A 220 37.65 -9.90 40.46
CA GLU A 220 37.63 -10.14 41.89
C GLU A 220 38.14 -8.92 42.69
N ASP A 221 37.31 -8.46 43.63
CA ASP A 221 37.59 -7.90 44.97
C ASP A 221 38.74 -6.86 45.15
N GLY A 222 38.39 -5.64 45.62
CA GLY A 222 39.39 -4.67 46.08
C GLY A 222 38.88 -3.26 46.41
N GLU A 223 38.28 -3.12 47.59
CA GLU A 223 38.32 -1.98 48.54
C GLU A 223 38.24 -0.50 48.06
N GLU A 224 37.17 0.13 48.55
CA GLU A 224 37.10 1.45 49.24
C GLU A 224 37.30 2.78 48.47
N GLU A 225 36.30 3.66 48.68
CA GLU A 225 36.31 5.13 48.63
C GLU A 225 36.26 5.83 47.26
N GLU A 226 35.07 6.32 46.86
CA GLU A 226 34.62 7.72 46.97
C GLU A 226 33.25 7.86 46.28
N GLU A 227 32.22 8.25 47.04
CA GLU A 227 30.85 8.49 46.54
C GLU A 227 30.81 9.79 45.71
N GLU A 228 31.06 9.69 44.40
CA GLU A 228 30.56 10.66 43.43
C GLU A 228 29.18 10.18 42.97
N GLU A 229 28.12 10.89 43.40
CA GLU A 229 26.76 10.73 42.91
C GLU A 229 26.73 11.07 41.40
N GLU A 230 27.08 10.10 40.56
CA GLU A 230 26.77 10.14 39.13
C GLU A 230 25.24 10.05 39.01
N GLU A 231 24.62 11.19 38.71
CA GLU A 231 23.24 11.25 38.26
C GLU A 231 23.13 10.35 37.01
N GLU A 232 22.67 9.12 37.22
CA GLU A 232 22.20 8.23 36.15
C GLU A 232 21.12 9.00 35.39
N GLU A 233 21.52 9.69 34.32
CA GLU A 233 20.60 10.22 33.32
C GLU A 233 19.85 8.99 32.78
N GLU A 234 18.64 8.77 33.31
CA GLU A 234 17.67 7.83 32.76
C GLU A 234 17.53 8.16 31.28
N GLU A 235 18.27 7.44 30.42
CA GLU A 235 18.10 7.50 28.97
C GLU A 235 16.63 7.18 28.75
N GLU A 236 15.82 8.20 28.45
CA GLU A 236 14.42 8.07 28.14
C GLU A 236 14.34 7.06 26.99
N GLU A 237 14.00 5.80 27.30
CA GLU A 237 13.85 4.73 26.32
C GLU A 237 12.85 5.25 25.28
N GLU A 238 13.37 5.66 24.11
CA GLU A 238 12.53 6.17 23.03
C GLU A 238 11.42 5.15 22.80
N GLU A 239 10.16 5.55 23.04
CA GLU A 239 9.04 4.62 23.00
C GLU A 239 9.11 3.80 21.70
N ARG A 240 9.29 2.48 21.88
CA ARG A 240 9.42 1.50 20.81
C ARG A 240 8.24 1.66 19.86
N ASN A 241 8.53 2.06 18.63
CA ASN A 241 7.51 2.27 17.61
C ASN A 241 7.37 1.00 16.79
N TRP A 242 6.15 0.70 16.37
CA TRP A 242 5.82 -0.43 15.51
C TRP A 242 6.69 -0.49 14.24
N TRP A 243 7.14 0.65 13.71
CA TRP A 243 8.02 0.72 12.56
C TRP A 243 9.48 0.36 12.82
N ASP A 244 9.96 0.37 14.06
CA ASP A 244 11.36 0.03 14.35
C ASP A 244 11.63 -1.46 14.07
N GLU A 245 10.59 -2.29 14.23
CA GLU A 245 10.55 -3.73 13.94
C GLU A 245 9.83 -4.09 12.65
N MET A 246 9.66 -3.11 11.76
CA MET A 246 9.08 -3.33 10.45
C MET A 246 9.80 -4.51 9.78
N ASP A 247 8.99 -5.49 9.41
CA ASP A 247 9.43 -6.64 8.64
C ASP A 247 9.73 -6.21 7.20
N ALA A 248 11.02 -6.09 6.92
CA ALA A 248 11.54 -5.47 5.73
C ALA A 248 12.74 -6.23 5.17
N ARG A 249 13.02 -6.02 3.89
CA ARG A 249 14.17 -6.61 3.19
C ARG A 249 15.05 -5.51 2.59
N PRO A 250 16.31 -5.80 2.21
CA PRO A 250 17.18 -4.82 1.57
C PRO A 250 16.46 -4.11 0.42
N ALA A 251 16.43 -2.78 0.46
CA ALA A 251 15.64 -1.96 -0.46
C ALA A 251 15.88 -2.32 -1.95
N PRO A 252 17.13 -2.55 -2.40
CA PRO A 252 17.38 -2.91 -3.78
C PRO A 252 16.78 -4.27 -4.18
N LYS A 253 16.67 -5.22 -3.24
CA LYS A 253 16.08 -6.54 -3.49
C LYS A 253 14.58 -6.43 -3.71
N VAL A 254 13.87 -5.71 -2.83
CA VAL A 254 12.43 -5.50 -2.92
C VAL A 254 12.06 -4.79 -4.22
N LEU A 255 12.74 -3.69 -4.55
CA LEU A 255 12.41 -2.92 -5.75
C LEU A 255 12.74 -3.68 -7.06
N ARG A 256 13.79 -4.52 -7.08
CA ARG A 256 14.07 -5.42 -8.21
C ARG A 256 13.03 -6.53 -8.32
N ASP A 257 12.53 -7.05 -7.20
CA ASP A 257 11.42 -8.01 -7.20
C ASP A 257 10.16 -7.38 -7.79
N VAL A 258 9.82 -6.13 -7.45
CA VAL A 258 8.70 -5.41 -8.06
C VAL A 258 8.84 -5.30 -9.58
N ILE A 259 10.03 -4.95 -10.09
CA ILE A 259 10.31 -4.91 -11.53
C ILE A 259 10.13 -6.31 -12.15
N ARG A 260 10.65 -7.36 -11.49
CA ARG A 260 10.49 -8.75 -11.91
C ARG A 260 9.01 -9.14 -11.96
N TRP A 261 8.21 -8.81 -10.95
CA TRP A 261 6.79 -9.13 -10.89
C TRP A 261 6.01 -8.54 -12.06
N TYR A 262 6.34 -7.35 -12.55
CA TYR A 262 5.76 -6.78 -13.77
C TYR A 262 6.23 -7.50 -15.04
N HIS A 263 7.51 -7.88 -15.13
CA HIS A 263 8.02 -8.65 -16.27
C HIS A 263 7.38 -10.04 -16.38
N GLU A 264 7.23 -10.72 -15.25
CA GLU A 264 6.63 -12.04 -15.14
C GLU A 264 5.09 -12.01 -15.11
N LEU A 265 4.50 -10.81 -15.14
CA LEU A 265 3.06 -10.60 -15.06
C LEU A 265 2.46 -11.22 -13.79
N VAL A 266 3.24 -11.35 -12.72
CA VAL A 266 2.73 -11.66 -11.37
C VAL A 266 1.91 -10.46 -10.89
N GLU A 267 2.42 -9.25 -11.12
CA GLU A 267 1.71 -7.99 -10.93
C GLU A 267 1.24 -7.43 -12.28
N ILE A 268 -0.01 -6.96 -12.31
CA ILE A 268 -0.60 -6.32 -13.48
C ILE A 268 -1.01 -4.91 -13.10
N PRO A 269 -0.52 -3.89 -13.82
CA PRO A 269 -0.90 -2.53 -13.48
C PRO A 269 -2.38 -2.30 -13.78
N GLY A 270 -3.02 -1.41 -13.01
CA GLY A 270 -4.46 -1.16 -13.12
C GLY A 270 -5.35 -2.13 -12.35
N SER A 271 -4.77 -2.93 -11.44
CA SER A 271 -5.47 -3.84 -10.53
C SER A 271 -6.12 -3.13 -9.33
N GLY A 272 -5.74 -1.89 -9.04
CA GLY A 272 -6.24 -1.14 -7.89
C GLY A 272 -7.63 -0.55 -8.09
N GLU A 273 -8.28 -0.20 -6.97
CA GLU A 273 -9.67 0.28 -6.95
C GLU A 273 -9.86 1.59 -7.72
N SER A 274 -8.86 2.46 -7.74
CA SER A 274 -8.93 3.77 -8.43
C SER A 274 -8.96 3.66 -9.94
N ASP A 275 -8.45 2.55 -10.48
CA ASP A 275 -8.37 2.33 -11.92
C ASP A 275 -9.64 1.67 -12.48
N TRP A 276 -10.69 1.51 -11.65
CA TRP A 276 -12.00 0.95 -11.99
C TRP A 276 -11.91 -0.39 -12.73
N GLY A 277 -10.89 -1.19 -12.43
CA GLY A 277 -10.69 -2.50 -13.07
C GLY A 277 -10.44 -2.43 -14.57
N ARG A 278 -9.80 -1.36 -15.08
CA ARG A 278 -9.51 -1.18 -16.52
C ARG A 278 -8.55 -2.23 -17.10
N TRP A 279 -7.92 -3.05 -16.27
CA TRP A 279 -6.89 -4.01 -16.69
C TRP A 279 -7.13 -5.39 -16.06
N PRO A 280 -8.24 -6.06 -16.41
CA PRO A 280 -8.57 -7.37 -15.87
C PRO A 280 -7.50 -8.39 -16.29
N ALA A 281 -6.87 -9.03 -15.30
CA ALA A 281 -5.68 -9.87 -15.48
C ALA A 281 -5.90 -11.05 -16.44
N ASP A 282 -7.09 -11.65 -16.41
CA ASP A 282 -7.53 -12.75 -17.29
C ASP A 282 -7.58 -12.33 -18.77
N ILE A 283 -7.78 -11.03 -19.04
CA ILE A 283 -7.77 -10.46 -20.39
C ILE A 283 -6.37 -9.98 -20.78
N VAL A 284 -5.71 -9.20 -19.92
CA VAL A 284 -4.47 -8.51 -20.32
C VAL A 284 -3.24 -9.42 -20.30
N LYS A 285 -3.15 -10.42 -19.40
CA LYS A 285 -1.98 -11.33 -19.35
C LYS A 285 -1.77 -12.10 -20.67
N PRO A 286 -2.80 -12.76 -21.25
CA PRO A 286 -2.64 -13.42 -22.55
C PRO A 286 -2.25 -12.46 -23.68
N LEU A 287 -2.76 -11.22 -23.64
CA LEU A 287 -2.43 -10.20 -24.64
C LEU A 287 -0.97 -9.77 -24.53
N TYR A 288 -0.44 -9.58 -23.33
CA TYR A 288 0.98 -9.29 -23.14
C TYR A 288 1.88 -10.33 -23.79
N HIS A 289 1.64 -11.61 -23.49
CA HIS A 289 2.39 -12.70 -24.11
C HIS A 289 2.21 -12.74 -25.62
N LYS A 290 0.99 -12.54 -26.12
CA LYS A 290 0.70 -12.49 -27.56
C LYS A 290 1.52 -11.42 -28.29
N HIS A 291 1.77 -10.30 -27.64
CA HIS A 291 2.47 -9.15 -28.22
C HIS A 291 3.95 -9.07 -27.84
N GLY A 292 4.54 -10.12 -27.27
CA GLY A 292 5.99 -10.24 -27.08
C GLY A 292 6.51 -9.77 -25.72
N TRP A 293 5.66 -9.49 -24.74
CA TRP A 293 6.13 -9.15 -23.39
C TRP A 293 6.73 -10.37 -22.67
N PRO A 294 7.83 -10.23 -21.90
CA PRO A 294 8.60 -9.02 -21.59
C PRO A 294 9.78 -8.74 -22.54
N GLY A 295 9.81 -9.36 -23.71
CA GLY A 295 10.86 -9.21 -24.71
C GLY A 295 11.04 -7.78 -25.22
N GLU A 296 12.19 -7.53 -25.84
CA GLU A 296 12.52 -6.24 -26.47
C GLU A 296 11.65 -5.94 -27.70
N ASP A 297 11.02 -6.97 -28.27
CA ASP A 297 10.13 -6.91 -29.42
C ASP A 297 8.65 -6.69 -29.04
N PHE A 298 8.37 -6.29 -27.80
CA PHE A 298 7.00 -6.01 -27.34
C PHE A 298 6.31 -4.93 -28.20
N ASP A 299 5.26 -5.32 -28.91
CA ASP A 299 4.43 -4.42 -29.71
C ASP A 299 3.31 -3.82 -28.85
N GLY A 300 3.64 -2.74 -28.15
CA GLY A 300 2.71 -2.03 -27.28
C GLY A 300 1.50 -1.44 -28.00
N ASP A 301 1.62 -1.09 -29.29
CA ASP A 301 0.51 -0.48 -30.04
C ASP A 301 -0.51 -1.55 -30.45
N ALA A 302 -0.03 -2.70 -30.94
CA ALA A 302 -0.89 -3.85 -31.22
C ALA A 302 -1.56 -4.37 -29.92
N PHE A 303 -0.84 -4.37 -28.80
CA PHE A 303 -1.39 -4.70 -27.49
C PHE A 303 -2.57 -3.80 -27.12
N LEU A 304 -2.42 -2.47 -27.24
CA LEU A 304 -3.50 -1.53 -26.93
C LEU A 304 -4.73 -1.72 -27.84
N VAL A 305 -4.51 -2.01 -29.12
CA VAL A 305 -5.61 -2.29 -30.06
C VAL A 305 -6.38 -3.55 -29.67
N ASP A 306 -5.67 -4.64 -29.35
CA ASP A 306 -6.33 -5.89 -28.97
C ASP A 306 -6.96 -5.84 -27.58
N LYS A 307 -6.38 -5.07 -26.65
CA LYS A 307 -7.00 -4.75 -25.37
C LYS A 307 -8.33 -4.01 -25.57
N ALA A 308 -8.35 -2.95 -26.38
CA ALA A 308 -9.57 -2.20 -26.68
C ALA A 308 -10.65 -3.08 -27.33
N ARG A 309 -10.26 -4.05 -28.19
CA ARG A 309 -11.18 -5.03 -28.76
C ARG A 309 -11.74 -5.99 -27.70
N ALA A 310 -10.90 -6.48 -26.80
CA ALA A 310 -11.32 -7.38 -25.73
C ALA A 310 -12.29 -6.69 -24.77
N GLU A 311 -12.01 -5.44 -24.39
CA GLU A 311 -12.91 -4.62 -23.57
C GLU A 311 -14.26 -4.36 -24.26
N ALA A 312 -14.23 -4.01 -25.55
CA ALA A 312 -15.47 -3.80 -26.32
C ALA A 312 -16.30 -5.10 -26.41
N ALA A 313 -15.65 -6.25 -26.55
CA ALA A 313 -16.33 -7.55 -26.55
C ALA A 313 -16.93 -7.88 -25.17
N GLN A 314 -16.19 -7.64 -24.09
CA GLN A 314 -16.66 -7.86 -22.72
C GLN A 314 -17.85 -6.95 -22.38
N GLU A 315 -17.80 -5.67 -22.76
CA GLU A 315 -18.91 -4.75 -22.54
C GLU A 315 -20.13 -5.13 -23.38
N ALA A 316 -19.94 -5.53 -24.64
CA ALA A 316 -21.03 -6.03 -25.48
C ALA A 316 -21.69 -7.28 -24.88
N GLN A 317 -20.89 -8.20 -24.34
CA GLN A 317 -21.40 -9.37 -23.62
C GLN A 317 -22.18 -8.96 -22.37
N ARG A 318 -21.61 -8.10 -21.53
CA ARG A 318 -22.28 -7.61 -20.31
C ARG A 318 -23.62 -6.95 -20.64
N VAL A 319 -23.67 -6.12 -21.68
CA VAL A 319 -24.92 -5.48 -22.15
C VAL A 319 -25.92 -6.52 -22.66
N ALA A 320 -25.47 -7.56 -23.35
CA ALA A 320 -26.32 -8.66 -23.80
C ALA A 320 -26.85 -9.53 -22.65
N ASP A 321 -26.09 -9.63 -21.55
CA ASP A 321 -26.44 -10.40 -20.36
C ASP A 321 -27.37 -9.64 -19.38
N ARG A 322 -27.36 -8.29 -19.41
CA ARG A 322 -28.21 -7.45 -18.54
C ARG A 322 -29.68 -7.89 -18.48
N PRO A 323 -30.37 -8.18 -19.59
CA PRO A 323 -31.77 -8.62 -19.53
C PRO A 323 -31.96 -9.91 -18.72
N PHE A 324 -30.99 -10.83 -18.74
CA PHE A 324 -31.05 -12.05 -17.95
C PHE A 324 -30.79 -11.78 -16.46
N ASP A 325 -29.86 -10.88 -16.14
CA ASP A 325 -29.64 -10.42 -14.78
C ASP A 325 -30.86 -9.71 -14.20
N ASP A 326 -31.51 -8.85 -14.99
CA ASP A 326 -32.73 -8.16 -14.62
C ASP A 326 -33.88 -9.16 -14.37
N LEU A 327 -34.05 -10.16 -15.25
CA LEU A 327 -35.03 -11.22 -15.06
C LEU A 327 -34.74 -12.02 -13.77
N ARG A 328 -33.49 -12.40 -13.52
CA ARG A 328 -33.09 -13.13 -12.31
C ARG A 328 -33.33 -12.31 -11.05
N GLN A 329 -33.07 -11.00 -11.08
CA GLN A 329 -33.39 -10.10 -9.97
C GLN A 329 -34.90 -10.02 -9.73
N LEU A 330 -35.71 -9.87 -10.79
CA LEU A 330 -37.16 -9.85 -10.68
C LEU A 330 -37.73 -11.19 -10.16
N GLU A 331 -37.22 -12.32 -10.62
CA GLU A 331 -37.60 -13.65 -10.13
C GLU A 331 -37.25 -13.81 -8.64
N ASN A 332 -36.04 -13.41 -8.23
CA ASN A 332 -35.64 -13.41 -6.82
C ASN A 332 -36.53 -12.49 -5.98
N GLN A 333 -36.93 -11.34 -6.52
CA GLN A 333 -37.83 -10.42 -5.84
C GLN A 333 -39.24 -10.98 -5.69
N ILE A 334 -39.78 -11.64 -6.73
CA ILE A 334 -41.08 -12.32 -6.67
C ILE A 334 -41.03 -13.45 -5.64
N ARG A 335 -40.00 -14.31 -5.69
CA ARG A 335 -39.82 -15.41 -4.71
C ARG A 335 -39.74 -14.86 -3.29
N TRP A 336 -38.93 -13.82 -3.08
CA TRP A 336 -38.84 -13.16 -1.77
C TRP A 336 -40.20 -12.62 -1.32
N GLN A 337 -40.98 -11.99 -2.19
CA GLN A 337 -42.32 -11.51 -1.85
C GLN A 337 -43.28 -12.65 -1.49
N GLU A 338 -43.28 -13.75 -2.24
CA GLU A 338 -44.17 -14.89 -2.04
C GLU A 338 -43.86 -15.69 -0.77
N GLU A 339 -42.57 -15.93 -0.49
CA GLU A 339 -42.13 -16.80 0.60
C GLU A 339 -41.92 -16.02 1.92
N GLU A 340 -41.28 -14.85 1.85
CA GLU A 340 -40.84 -14.10 3.03
C GLU A 340 -41.60 -12.79 3.20
N GLY A 341 -41.88 -12.06 2.12
CA GLY A 341 -42.46 -10.71 2.14
C GLY A 341 -43.89 -10.69 2.68
N VAL A 342 -44.75 -11.62 2.27
CA VAL A 342 -46.12 -11.71 2.81
C VAL A 342 -46.10 -12.10 4.31
N SER A 343 -45.22 -13.02 4.72
CA SER A 343 -45.08 -13.41 6.13
C SER A 343 -44.46 -12.30 6.99
N ALA A 344 -43.43 -11.63 6.49
CA ALA A 344 -42.74 -10.53 7.16
C ALA A 344 -43.63 -9.30 7.29
N MET A 345 -44.37 -8.93 6.25
CA MET A 345 -45.34 -7.83 6.29
C MET A 345 -46.53 -8.16 7.21
N ALA A 346 -47.02 -9.40 7.22
CA ALA A 346 -48.06 -9.81 8.16
C ALA A 346 -47.57 -9.76 9.63
N LYS A 347 -46.35 -10.23 9.91
CA LYS A 347 -45.72 -10.12 11.23
C LYS A 347 -45.46 -8.67 11.64
N LEU A 348 -45.12 -7.81 10.70
CA LEU A 348 -44.93 -6.38 10.94
C LEU A 348 -46.28 -5.71 11.28
N GLN A 349 -47.33 -6.02 10.52
CA GLN A 349 -48.69 -5.54 10.81
C GLN A 349 -49.20 -6.02 12.16
N GLU A 350 -48.90 -7.27 12.54
CA GLU A 350 -49.20 -7.80 13.87
C GLU A 350 -48.45 -7.04 14.96
N LYS A 351 -47.14 -6.80 14.79
CA LYS A 351 -46.33 -6.00 15.75
C LYS A 351 -46.81 -4.56 15.86
N LEU A 352 -47.15 -3.91 14.74
CA LEU A 352 -47.71 -2.55 14.73
C LEU A 352 -49.09 -2.49 15.39
N ALA A 353 -49.93 -3.52 15.22
CA ALA A 353 -51.24 -3.57 15.85
C ALA A 353 -51.18 -3.71 17.39
N VAL A 354 -50.06 -4.21 17.92
CA VAL A 354 -49.82 -4.37 19.37
C VAL A 354 -49.04 -3.19 19.95
N ALA A 355 -48.40 -2.35 19.13
CA ALA A 355 -47.73 -1.14 19.60
C ALA A 355 -48.75 -0.17 20.21
N THR A 356 -48.44 0.35 21.40
CA THR A 356 -49.32 1.27 22.14
C THR A 356 -48.74 2.67 22.24
N THR A 357 -47.50 2.86 21.80
CA THR A 357 -46.76 4.12 21.87
C THR A 357 -46.07 4.44 20.54
N VAL A 358 -45.82 5.73 20.30
CA VAL A 358 -45.15 6.23 19.10
C VAL A 358 -43.71 5.71 18.98
N ASP A 359 -43.01 5.51 20.11
CA ASP A 359 -41.65 4.99 20.11
C ASP A 359 -41.60 3.49 19.76
N GLU A 360 -42.60 2.71 20.18
CA GLU A 360 -42.75 1.30 19.78
C GLU A 360 -43.06 1.17 18.28
N GLU A 361 -43.91 2.04 17.73
CA GLU A 361 -44.14 2.11 16.28
C GLU A 361 -42.85 2.45 15.53
N TRP A 362 -42.07 3.40 16.04
CA TRP A 362 -40.77 3.76 15.47
C TRP A 362 -39.77 2.61 15.53
N TYR A 363 -39.70 1.87 16.64
CA TYR A 363 -38.83 0.70 16.79
C TYR A 363 -39.21 -0.43 15.82
N VAL A 364 -40.50 -0.69 15.63
CA VAL A 364 -41.00 -1.68 14.67
C VAL A 364 -40.71 -1.27 13.22
N ASN A 365 -40.88 0.03 12.90
CA ASN A 365 -40.61 0.54 11.54
C ASN A 365 -39.11 0.69 11.24
N SER A 366 -38.27 1.03 12.21
CA SER A 366 -36.82 1.17 12.04
C SER A 366 -36.08 -0.17 12.03
N GLY A 367 -36.70 -1.23 12.58
CA GLY A 367 -36.24 -2.61 12.46
C GLY A 367 -36.58 -3.26 11.11
N LEU A 368 -37.20 -2.53 10.17
CA LEU A 368 -37.31 -2.99 8.79
C LEU A 368 -35.89 -3.10 8.20
N PRO A 369 -35.53 -4.23 7.56
CA PRO A 369 -34.46 -4.16 6.58
C PRO A 369 -34.92 -3.13 5.57
N VAL A 370 -34.19 -2.01 5.48
CA VAL A 370 -34.41 -1.03 4.42
C VAL A 370 -34.21 -1.81 3.13
N ALA A 371 -35.30 -2.27 2.53
CA ALA A 371 -35.26 -2.81 1.19
C ALA A 371 -34.63 -1.69 0.37
N GLN A 372 -33.41 -1.93 -0.13
CA GLN A 372 -32.80 -1.06 -1.11
C GLN A 372 -33.74 -1.09 -2.31
N ILE A 373 -34.70 -0.17 -2.35
CA ILE A 373 -35.50 0.08 -3.54
C ILE A 373 -34.46 0.51 -4.57
N PRO A 374 -34.17 -0.28 -5.61
CA PRO A 374 -33.21 0.15 -6.62
C PRO A 374 -33.71 1.50 -7.16
N PRO A 375 -32.84 2.50 -7.34
CA PRO A 375 -33.25 3.79 -7.85
C PRO A 375 -33.98 3.53 -9.16
N SER A 376 -35.28 3.77 -9.16
CA SER A 376 -36.09 3.64 -10.36
C SER A 376 -35.48 4.58 -11.39
N GLY A 377 -35.06 4.01 -12.52
CA GLY A 377 -34.53 4.74 -13.66
C GLY A 377 -35.52 5.82 -14.07
N GLY A 378 -35.28 7.04 -13.60
CA GLY A 378 -36.18 8.17 -13.71
C GLY A 378 -35.46 9.34 -14.35
N ILE A 379 -35.53 9.40 -15.68
CA ILE A 379 -35.24 10.59 -16.46
C ILE A 379 -36.19 11.71 -16.00
N GLY A 380 -35.64 12.76 -15.38
CA GLY A 380 -36.13 14.13 -15.61
C GLY A 380 -36.68 14.94 -14.43
N ARG A 381 -36.10 16.14 -14.34
CA ARG A 381 -36.65 17.45 -13.94
C ARG A 381 -36.66 17.75 -12.44
N GLY A 382 -35.99 18.86 -12.14
CA GLY A 382 -35.80 19.37 -10.79
C GLY A 382 -37.05 19.93 -10.16
N ARG A 383 -36.95 20.10 -8.84
CA ARG A 383 -37.69 21.10 -8.09
C ARG A 383 -36.78 21.68 -7.02
N GLU A 384 -36.60 22.98 -7.13
CA GLU A 384 -36.11 23.88 -6.10
C GLU A 384 -36.96 23.69 -4.82
N TRP A 385 -36.28 23.60 -3.68
CA TRP A 385 -36.90 23.81 -2.38
C TRP A 385 -36.20 24.98 -1.71
N LEU A 386 -36.84 26.15 -1.76
CA LEU A 386 -36.55 27.30 -0.90
C LEU A 386 -37.02 27.00 0.53
N PRO A 387 -36.30 27.45 1.57
CA PRO A 387 -36.72 27.31 2.95
C PRO A 387 -37.84 28.30 3.30
N LYS A 388 -38.88 27.81 3.99
CA LYS A 388 -39.90 28.66 4.63
C LYS A 388 -39.37 29.17 5.97
N THR A 389 -39.43 30.47 6.13
CA THR A 389 -39.32 31.21 7.40
C THR A 389 -40.40 30.76 8.39
N ILE A 390 -40.00 30.54 9.64
CA ILE A 390 -40.91 30.43 10.79
C ILE A 390 -40.75 31.72 11.58
N ASP A 391 -41.78 32.56 11.55
CA ASP A 391 -41.96 33.65 12.52
C ASP A 391 -42.52 33.05 13.82
N ARG A 392 -41.96 33.47 14.95
CA ARG A 392 -42.53 33.28 16.30
C ARG A 392 -43.11 34.62 16.76
N GLU A 393 -44.39 34.60 17.14
CA GLU A 393 -44.94 35.49 18.18
C GLU A 393 -44.80 34.81 19.55
#